data_AF-A0AAU9TUT5-F1
#
_entry.id   AF-A0AAU9TUT5-F1
#
_cell.length_a   1.000
_cell.length_b   1.000
_cell.length_c   1.000
_cell.angle_alpha   90.00
_cell.angle_beta   90.00
_cell.angle_gamma   90.00
#
_symmetry.space_group_name_H-M   'P 1'
#
loop_
_entity.id
_entity.type
_entity.pdbx_description
1 polymer ?
#
loop_
_entity_poly.entity_id
_entity_poly.type
_entity_poly.pdbx_seq_one_letter_code
_entity_poly.pdbx_strand_id
1 'polypeptide(L)'
;MEKQLTPNPSNATNANVVRHHAAVEAQVERFVSGPAPMLQEVEPISLSELRRAVFRLPKPNSPGSDEITNTALMQLPIGCLAALTRLFNGILQTGHFLKA
;
A
#
# COMPACT_ATOMS: atom_id res chain seq x y z
N MET A 1 11.91 -19.22 32.40
CA MET A 1 10.81 -20.05 31.86
C MET A 1 10.53 -19.57 30.47
N GLU A 2 11.08 -20.27 29.48
CA GLU A 2 10.81 -19.99 28.07
C GLU A 2 9.40 -20.51 27.76
N LYS A 3 8.50 -19.63 27.31
CA LYS A 3 7.21 -20.06 26.81
C LYS A 3 7.46 -20.79 25.51
N GLN A 4 7.49 -22.11 25.56
CA GLN A 4 7.58 -22.98 24.40
C GLN A 4 6.48 -22.56 23.43
N LEU A 5 6.87 -22.19 22.21
CA LEU A 5 5.93 -21.80 21.16
C LEU A 5 5.13 -23.07 20.80
N THR A 6 3.98 -23.26 21.41
CA THR A 6 3.08 -24.35 21.05
C THR A 6 2.57 -24.06 19.63
N PRO A 7 2.76 -24.98 18.66
CA PRO A 7 2.16 -24.83 17.35
C PRO A 7 0.67 -24.56 17.49
N ASN A 8 0.14 -23.60 16.74
CA ASN A 8 -1.30 -23.35 16.68
C ASN A 8 -1.99 -24.68 16.33
N PRO A 9 -3.03 -25.13 17.09
CA PRO A 9 -3.73 -26.37 16.78
C PRO A 9 -4.10 -26.40 15.30
N SER A 10 -3.77 -27.51 14.64
CA SER A 10 -3.88 -27.66 13.21
C SER A 10 -5.34 -27.47 12.79
N ASN A 11 -5.69 -26.28 12.31
CA ASN A 11 -6.96 -26.04 11.61
C ASN A 11 -7.04 -26.84 10.28
N ALA A 12 -6.04 -27.68 9.99
CA ALA A 12 -6.00 -28.67 8.92
C ALA A 12 -7.20 -29.64 8.91
N THR A 13 -7.98 -29.75 9.99
CA THR A 13 -9.21 -30.55 10.03
C THR A 13 -10.46 -29.77 9.61
N ASN A 14 -10.40 -28.44 9.60
CA ASN A 14 -11.52 -27.62 9.16
C ASN A 14 -11.53 -27.55 7.63
N ALA A 15 -12.45 -28.30 7.01
CA ALA A 15 -12.62 -28.36 5.56
C ALA A 15 -12.73 -26.97 4.90
N ASN A 16 -13.24 -25.96 5.60
CA ASN A 16 -13.33 -24.59 5.08
C ASN A 16 -11.96 -23.91 5.01
N VAL A 17 -11.07 -24.14 5.99
CA VAL A 17 -9.72 -23.58 6.00
C VAL A 17 -8.87 -24.22 4.91
N VAL A 18 -8.97 -25.54 4.74
CA VAL A 18 -8.27 -26.27 3.67
C VAL A 18 -8.72 -25.80 2.29
N ARG A 19 -10.03 -25.63 2.08
CA ARG A 19 -10.58 -25.10 0.81
C ARG A 19 -10.16 -23.66 0.55
N HIS A 20 -10.16 -22.81 1.58
CA HIS A 20 -9.71 -21.44 1.44
C HIS A 20 -8.23 -21.37 1.07
N HIS A 21 -7.38 -22.17 1.72
CA HIS A 21 -5.95 -22.22 1.41
C HIS A 21 -5.71 -22.66 -0.04
N ALA A 22 -6.36 -23.74 -0.49
CA ALA A 22 -6.25 -24.21 -1.86
C ALA A 22 -6.74 -23.17 -2.88
N ALA A 23 -7.81 -22.42 -2.56
CA ALA A 23 -8.30 -21.33 -3.41
C ALA A 23 -7.31 -20.15 -3.48
N VAL A 24 -6.69 -19.78 -2.36
CA VAL A 24 -5.66 -18.73 -2.32
C VAL A 24 -4.43 -19.16 -3.10
N GLU A 25 -3.95 -20.41 -2.93
CA GLU A 25 -2.82 -20.95 -3.67
C GLU A 25 -3.08 -20.93 -5.18
N ALA A 26 -4.24 -21.43 -5.63
CA ALA A 26 -4.61 -21.39 -7.04
C ALA A 26 -4.73 -19.96 -7.59
N GLN A 27 -5.22 -19.01 -6.79
CA GLN A 27 -5.29 -17.60 -7.18
C GLN A 27 -3.91 -16.95 -7.28
N VAL A 28 -3.02 -17.24 -6.33
CA VAL A 28 -1.63 -16.76 -6.35
C VAL A 28 -0.89 -17.34 -7.54
N GLU A 29 -1.00 -18.65 -7.78
CA GLU A 29 -0.38 -19.32 -8.92
C GLU A 29 -0.86 -18.73 -10.25
N ARG A 30 -2.17 -18.49 -10.38
CA ARG A 30 -2.74 -17.82 -11.56
C ARG A 30 -2.21 -16.39 -11.73
N PHE A 31 -2.04 -15.65 -10.64
CA PHE A 31 -1.53 -14.28 -10.69
C PHE A 31 -0.05 -14.23 -11.06
N VAL A 32 0.77 -15.11 -10.49
CA VAL A 32 2.22 -15.19 -10.75
C VAL A 32 2.52 -15.74 -12.15
N SER A 33 1.73 -16.72 -12.61
CA SER A 33 1.88 -17.33 -13.94
C SER A 33 1.23 -16.50 -15.05
N GLY A 34 0.42 -15.51 -14.69
CA GLY A 34 -0.22 -14.59 -15.62
C GLY A 34 0.78 -13.60 -16.25
N PRO A 35 0.42 -12.98 -17.38
CA PRO A 35 1.19 -11.86 -17.89
C PRO A 35 1.21 -10.73 -16.85
N ALA A 36 2.32 -10.00 -16.77
CA ALA A 36 2.41 -8.83 -15.91
C ALA A 36 1.21 -7.90 -16.16
N PRO A 37 0.59 -7.33 -15.11
CA PRO A 37 -0.54 -6.43 -15.28
C PRO A 37 -0.14 -5.27 -16.20
N MET A 38 -1.04 -4.91 -17.11
CA MET A 38 -0.81 -3.76 -17.99
C MET A 38 -0.75 -2.50 -17.15
N LEU A 39 0.42 -1.90 -17.09
CA LEU A 39 0.64 -0.64 -16.41
C LEU A 39 0.09 0.49 -17.27
N GLN A 40 -0.59 1.44 -16.65
CA GLN A 40 -1.04 2.64 -17.34
C GLN A 40 0.19 3.50 -17.69
N GLU A 41 0.22 3.99 -18.93
CA GLU A 41 1.20 4.98 -19.38
C GLU A 41 0.80 6.36 -18.81
N VAL A 42 1.18 6.60 -17.56
CA VAL A 42 0.97 7.88 -16.87
C VAL A 42 2.30 8.61 -16.74
N GLU A 43 2.31 9.91 -17.01
CA GLU A 43 3.47 10.76 -16.74
C GLU A 43 3.80 10.72 -15.24
N PRO A 44 5.02 10.31 -14.84
CA PRO A 44 5.35 10.15 -13.44
C PRO A 44 5.47 11.51 -12.75
N ILE A 45 4.90 11.62 -11.56
CA ILE A 45 5.07 12.78 -10.69
C ILE A 45 6.53 12.84 -10.26
N SER A 46 7.17 13.98 -10.44
CA SER A 46 8.51 14.24 -9.94
C SER A 46 8.51 14.60 -8.44
N LEU A 47 9.66 14.41 -7.79
CA LEU A 47 9.83 14.78 -6.38
C LEU A 47 9.60 16.28 -6.13
N SER A 48 10.01 17.13 -7.07
CA SER A 48 9.83 18.59 -7.00
C SER A 48 8.37 18.99 -7.12
N GLU A 49 7.60 18.32 -8.00
CA GLU A 49 6.17 18.54 -8.13
C GLU A 49 5.41 18.13 -6.88
N LEU A 50 5.71 16.96 -6.31
CA LEU A 50 5.12 16.53 -5.06
C LEU A 50 5.47 17.50 -3.92
N ARG A 51 6.75 17.87 -3.80
CA ARG A 51 7.19 18.85 -2.80
C ARG A 51 6.44 20.17 -2.95
N ARG A 52 6.30 20.69 -4.18
CA ARG A 52 5.55 21.92 -4.46
C ARG A 52 4.06 21.77 -4.12
N ALA A 53 3.47 20.61 -4.36
CA ALA A 53 2.09 20.33 -3.97
C ALA A 53 1.93 20.38 -2.45
N VAL A 54 2.82 19.72 -1.69
CA VAL A 54 2.81 19.72 -0.22
C VAL A 54 2.94 21.14 0.34
N PHE A 55 3.84 21.97 -0.20
CA PHE A 55 4.00 23.36 0.25
C PHE A 55 2.80 24.27 -0.06
N ARG A 56 1.98 23.91 -1.05
CA ARG A 56 0.75 24.66 -1.39
C ARG A 56 -0.47 24.18 -0.62
N LEU A 57 -0.35 23.12 0.19
CA LEU A 57 -1.46 22.69 1.03
C LEU A 57 -1.89 23.85 1.94
N PRO A 58 -3.20 24.11 2.06
CA PRO A 58 -3.68 25.06 3.07
C PRO A 58 -3.21 24.58 4.44
N LYS A 59 -3.11 25.49 5.42
CA LYS A 59 -2.91 25.11 6.82
C LYS A 59 -4.28 24.84 7.44
N PRO A 60 -4.77 23.59 7.51
CA PRO A 60 -5.90 23.25 8.36
C PRO A 60 -5.44 23.27 9.82
N ASN A 61 -6.37 23.65 10.69
CA ASN A 61 -6.19 23.60 12.14
C ASN A 61 -6.37 22.17 12.70
N SER A 62 -6.68 21.19 11.85
CA SER A 62 -7.03 19.82 12.28
C SER A 62 -6.37 18.76 11.39
N PRO A 63 -5.87 17.66 11.97
CA PRO A 63 -5.41 16.48 11.23
C PRO A 63 -6.54 15.82 10.43
N GLY A 64 -6.17 15.03 9.40
CA GLY A 64 -7.11 14.12 8.72
C GLY A 64 -7.45 12.89 9.59
N SER A 65 -8.16 11.93 9.01
CA SER A 65 -8.42 10.62 9.67
C SER A 65 -7.16 9.80 9.90
N ASP A 66 -6.07 10.15 9.20
CA ASP A 66 -4.73 9.60 9.37
C ASP A 66 -3.98 10.25 10.55
N GLU A 67 -4.59 11.23 11.23
CA GLU A 67 -3.99 12.02 12.31
C GLU A 67 -2.74 12.82 11.88
N ILE A 68 -2.48 12.93 10.57
CA ILE A 68 -1.35 13.68 10.03
C ILE A 68 -1.83 15.07 9.65
N THR A 69 -1.13 16.09 10.17
CA THR A 69 -1.40 17.48 9.80
C THR A 69 -0.64 17.86 8.52
N ASN A 70 -1.16 18.82 7.76
CA ASN A 70 -0.42 19.37 6.63
C ASN A 70 0.90 20.03 7.07
N THR A 71 0.98 20.55 8.31
CA THR A 71 2.23 21.07 8.87
C THR A 71 3.27 19.97 9.06
N ALA A 72 2.87 18.79 9.52
CA ALA A 72 3.75 17.63 9.60
C ALA A 72 4.25 17.21 8.20
N LEU A 73 3.37 17.20 7.19
CA LEU A 73 3.75 16.90 5.81
C LEU A 73 4.79 17.89 5.26
N MET A 74 4.67 19.18 5.57
CA MET A 74 5.64 20.21 5.17
C MET A 74 7.03 20.04 5.80
N GLN A 75 7.12 19.35 6.95
CA GLN A 75 8.38 19.10 7.66
C GLN A 75 9.01 17.75 7.34
N LEU A 76 8.43 16.97 6.42
CA LEU A 76 8.97 15.66 6.08
C LEU A 76 10.39 15.75 5.49
N PRO A 77 11.28 14.83 5.89
CA PRO A 77 12.57 14.66 5.22
C PRO A 77 12.39 14.36 3.73
N ILE A 78 13.39 14.74 2.92
CA ILE A 78 13.38 14.50 1.47
C ILE A 78 13.22 13.00 1.12
N GLY A 79 13.77 12.11 1.95
CA GLY A 79 13.62 10.66 1.78
C GLY A 79 12.17 10.19 1.93
N CYS A 80 11.42 10.77 2.87
CA CYS A 80 9.99 10.48 3.03
C CYS A 80 9.18 10.98 1.83
N LEU A 81 9.47 12.19 1.34
CA LEU A 81 8.84 12.71 0.12
C LEU A 81 9.16 11.84 -1.10
N ALA A 82 10.39 11.34 -1.24
CA ALA A 82 10.75 10.41 -2.31
C ALA A 82 9.99 9.08 -2.22
N ALA A 83 9.79 8.55 -1.02
CA ALA A 83 8.97 7.35 -0.81
C ALA A 83 7.50 7.60 -1.19
N LEU A 84 6.93 8.75 -0.79
CA LEU A 84 5.58 9.17 -1.19
C LEU A 84 5.45 9.34 -2.70
N THR A 85 6.44 9.93 -3.38
CA THR A 85 6.46 10.05 -4.84
C THR A 85 6.40 8.68 -5.51
N ARG A 86 7.20 7.71 -5.04
CA ARG A 86 7.17 6.33 -5.57
C ARG A 86 5.83 5.65 -5.32
N LEU A 87 5.26 5.86 -4.14
CA LEU A 87 3.94 5.32 -3.78
C LEU A 87 2.85 5.86 -4.71
N PHE A 88 2.75 7.19 -4.88
CA PHE A 88 1.76 7.79 -5.76
C PHE A 88 1.93 7.38 -7.21
N ASN A 89 3.16 7.34 -7.72
CA ASN A 89 3.42 6.88 -9.08
C ASN A 89 3.03 5.41 -9.27
N GLY A 90 3.29 4.53 -8.29
CA GLY A 90 2.86 3.14 -8.34
C GLY A 90 1.33 2.99 -8.34
N ILE A 91 0.63 3.77 -7.52
CA ILE A 91 -0.85 3.78 -7.49
C ILE A 91 -1.42 4.24 -8.83
N LEU A 92 -0.89 5.34 -9.39
CA LEU A 92 -1.27 5.86 -10.69
C LEU A 92 -1.02 4.84 -11.81
N GLN A 93 0.16 4.24 -11.81
CA GLN A 93 0.59 3.29 -12.84
C GLN A 93 -0.20 1.98 -12.81
N THR A 94 -0.70 1.57 -11.64
CA THR A 94 -1.51 0.35 -11.50
C THR A 94 -3.01 0.60 -11.69
N GLY A 95 -3.45 1.85 -11.86
CA GLY A 95 -4.87 2.20 -11.96
C GLY A 95 -5.68 1.88 -10.70
N HIS A 96 -5.02 1.64 -9.56
CA HIS A 96 -5.63 1.30 -8.28
C HIS A 96 -6.13 2.55 -7.56
N PHE A 97 -7.08 3.28 -8.16
CA PHE A 97 -7.95 4.15 -7.37
C PHE A 97 -9.11 3.31 -6.85
N LEU A 98 -9.22 3.21 -5.52
CA LEU A 98 -10.44 2.70 -4.89
C LEU A 98 -11.60 3.55 -5.41
N LYS A 99 -12.59 2.92 -6.04
CA LYS A 99 -13.86 3.60 -6.34
C LYS A 99 -14.42 4.11 -5.02
N ALA A 100 -14.70 5.42 -4.99
CA ALA A 100 -15.46 6.07 -3.93
C ALA A 100 -16.91 5.58 -3.95
#